data_AF-A0A2G6HYF7-F1
#
_entry.id   AF-A0A2G6HYF7-F1
#
_cell.length_a   1.000
_cell.length_b   1.000
_cell.length_c   1.000
_cell.angle_alpha   90.00
_cell.angle_beta   90.00
_cell.angle_gamma   90.00
#
_symmetry.space_group_name_H-M   'P 1'
#
loop_
_entity.id
_entity.type
_entity.pdbx_description
1 polymer ?
#
loop_
_entity_poly.entity_id
_entity_poly.type
_entity_poly.pdbx_seq_one_letter_code
_entity_poly.pdbx_strand_id
1 'polypeptide(L)'
;MDLVNPMDYTDFINPDYLDRKISQPMADFLVPAGMNGLLEVVYVPTFTPNSLAVEGPWVMKETAALKGVLTSAATTSALAVYGGAGGGAAGTLAMLSFIQQHSSIDNYLPNTKALSYGQVGVHYTHTFGPVDLGATYYFGRSRNPSVYITGNTVNDIAMNFDRIHVAGLEAASTLAGFNLRAEGAFTFTEDMAGDDPRIINPGIGFVAGLDRGIPLHNLSVNLQAAGNYILNHDEITMSNDVEKGREKAETNLILNISDSFNHEKIKPEISLIYAIEENAGCVKPSVAFELDGYCTLDLAGAAFWGDADTRLGQFDNNDYVELTASFSF
;
A
#
# COMPACT_ATOMS: atom_id res chain seq x y z
N MET A 1 -12.99 3.88 9.73
CA MET A 1 -12.78 3.01 8.54
C MET A 1 -11.44 3.27 7.84
N ASP A 2 -10.70 2.24 7.42
CA ASP A 2 -9.32 2.39 6.87
C ASP A 2 -9.24 2.61 5.36
N LEU A 3 -10.13 1.98 4.58
CA LEU A 3 -10.16 2.10 3.11
C LEU A 3 -10.31 3.54 2.61
N VAL A 4 -10.83 4.46 3.44
CA VAL A 4 -11.01 5.87 3.10
C VAL A 4 -9.74 6.70 3.27
N ASN A 5 -8.67 6.21 3.90
CA ASN A 5 -7.43 6.98 4.04
C ASN A 5 -6.37 6.52 3.00
N PRO A 6 -5.78 7.44 2.23
CA PRO A 6 -4.60 7.14 1.43
C PRO A 6 -3.40 6.85 2.31
N MET A 7 -2.43 6.15 1.73
CA MET A 7 -1.20 5.77 2.39
C MET A 7 0.01 6.40 1.69
N ASP A 8 0.99 6.79 2.48
CA ASP A 8 2.33 7.13 2.02
C ASP A 8 3.17 5.86 1.91
N TYR A 9 3.64 5.55 0.69
CA TYR A 9 4.59 4.48 0.40
C TYR A 9 5.95 5.02 -0.04
N THR A 10 6.24 6.31 0.17
CA THR A 10 7.58 6.86 -0.10
C THR A 10 8.63 6.28 0.85
N ASP A 11 8.21 5.97 2.08
CA ASP A 11 8.90 5.10 3.03
C ASP A 11 7.86 4.19 3.69
N PHE A 12 7.83 2.93 3.29
CA PHE A 12 6.87 1.95 3.79
C PHE A 12 7.45 0.99 4.83
N ILE A 13 8.74 1.14 5.16
CA ILE A 13 9.49 0.23 6.04
C ILE A 13 9.71 0.83 7.43
N ASN A 14 9.97 2.14 7.51
CA ASN A 14 10.35 2.80 8.77
C ASN A 14 9.16 3.25 9.61
N PRO A 15 8.22 4.05 9.08
CA PRO A 15 7.11 4.56 9.87
C PRO A 15 6.08 3.47 10.18
N ASP A 16 5.42 3.62 11.33
CA ASP A 16 4.27 2.80 11.69
C ASP A 16 3.14 2.96 10.68
N TYR A 17 2.31 1.92 10.56
CA TYR A 17 1.17 1.92 9.64
C TYR A 17 0.27 3.17 9.80
N LEU A 18 0.05 3.63 11.03
CA LEU A 18 -0.80 4.81 11.28
C LEU A 18 -0.16 6.12 10.81
N ASP A 19 1.16 6.26 10.94
CA ASP A 19 1.89 7.47 10.55
C ASP A 19 1.96 7.64 9.03
N ARG A 20 1.74 6.54 8.30
CA ARG A 20 1.66 6.52 6.84
C ARG A 20 0.30 6.97 6.31
N LYS A 21 -0.72 7.14 7.15
CA LYS A 21 -2.03 7.60 6.69
C LYS A 21 -1.98 9.08 6.32
N ILE A 22 -2.37 9.39 5.08
CA ILE A 22 -2.47 10.76 4.58
C ILE A 22 -3.86 11.30 4.92
N SER A 23 -3.91 12.39 5.69
CA SER A 23 -5.19 13.03 6.02
C SER A 23 -5.87 13.63 4.78
N GLN A 24 -7.21 13.57 4.72
CA GLN A 24 -8.00 14.23 3.68
C GLN A 24 -9.36 14.70 4.24
N PRO A 25 -9.97 15.75 3.65
CA PRO A 25 -11.24 16.26 4.13
C PRO A 25 -12.35 15.21 3.97
N MET A 26 -13.10 14.98 5.04
CA MET A 26 -14.22 14.03 5.06
C MET A 26 -15.31 14.50 6.03
N ALA A 27 -16.53 14.02 5.79
CA ALA A 27 -17.60 14.06 6.77
C ALA A 27 -17.76 12.65 7.34
N ASP A 28 -17.62 12.54 8.66
CA ASP A 28 -17.73 11.28 9.40
C ASP A 28 -18.92 11.36 10.37
N PHE A 29 -19.77 10.34 10.33
CA PHE A 29 -20.97 10.21 11.14
C PHE A 29 -20.92 8.90 11.93
N LEU A 30 -20.91 9.03 13.25
CA LEU A 30 -20.91 7.91 14.19
C LEU A 30 -22.28 7.82 14.87
N VAL A 31 -22.99 6.73 14.64
CA VAL A 31 -24.34 6.48 15.15
C VAL A 31 -24.32 5.23 16.04
N PRO A 32 -24.46 5.37 17.36
CA PRO A 32 -24.64 4.23 18.25
C PRO A 32 -25.87 3.41 17.83
N ALA A 33 -25.69 2.10 17.73
CA ALA A 33 -26.70 1.15 17.26
C ALA A 33 -26.94 0.09 18.32
N GLY A 34 -27.96 0.30 19.16
CA GLY A 34 -28.22 -0.55 20.32
C GLY A 34 -27.22 -0.30 21.45
N MET A 35 -26.94 -1.33 22.26
CA MET A 35 -26.07 -1.20 23.43
C MET A 35 -24.59 -1.37 23.11
N ASN A 36 -24.27 -2.25 22.16
CA ASN A 36 -22.89 -2.68 21.87
C ASN A 36 -22.52 -2.52 20.38
N GLY A 37 -23.32 -1.75 19.63
CA GLY A 37 -23.10 -1.54 18.20
C GLY A 37 -22.78 -0.10 17.85
N LEU A 38 -22.00 0.08 16.80
CA LEU A 38 -21.68 1.38 16.21
C LEU A 38 -21.79 1.30 14.70
N LEU A 39 -22.53 2.24 14.11
CA LEU A 39 -22.56 2.48 12.68
C LEU A 39 -21.73 3.73 12.37
N GLU A 40 -20.65 3.58 11.61
CA GLU A 40 -19.85 4.64 11.02
C GLU A 40 -20.26 4.83 9.55
N VAL A 41 -20.49 6.08 9.14
CA VAL A 41 -20.70 6.46 7.74
C VAL A 41 -19.75 7.61 7.41
N VAL A 42 -18.87 7.38 6.43
CA VAL A 42 -17.89 8.36 5.98
C VAL A 42 -18.18 8.77 4.55
N TYR A 43 -18.13 10.07 4.28
CA TYR A 43 -18.14 10.63 2.94
C TYR A 43 -16.88 11.45 2.69
N VAL A 44 -16.15 11.11 1.64
CA VAL A 44 -15.00 11.88 1.15
C VAL A 44 -15.42 12.54 -0.17
N PRO A 45 -15.44 13.88 -0.28
CA PRO A 45 -15.93 14.58 -1.47
C PRO A 45 -14.98 14.52 -2.66
N THR A 46 -13.71 14.18 -2.44
CA THR A 46 -12.66 14.07 -3.46
C THR A 46 -11.85 12.78 -3.27
N PHE A 47 -10.85 12.56 -4.12
CA PHE A 47 -9.96 11.42 -3.99
C PHE A 47 -8.50 11.88 -3.95
N THR A 48 -7.77 11.34 -2.99
CA THR A 48 -6.32 11.44 -2.91
C THR A 48 -5.74 10.03 -3.08
N PRO A 49 -4.85 9.81 -4.06
CA PRO A 49 -4.21 8.51 -4.26
C PRO A 49 -3.17 8.21 -3.19
N ASN A 50 -2.64 6.99 -3.21
CA ASN A 50 -1.45 6.67 -2.45
C ASN A 50 -0.25 7.46 -2.97
N SER A 51 0.66 7.85 -2.08
CA SER A 51 1.95 8.41 -2.47
C SER A 51 2.92 7.26 -2.75
N LEU A 52 3.54 7.23 -3.92
CA LEU A 52 4.51 6.20 -4.31
C LEU A 52 5.92 6.78 -4.36
N ALA A 53 6.92 6.00 -3.93
CA ALA A 53 8.32 6.39 -4.08
C ALA A 53 8.72 6.52 -5.57
N VAL A 54 9.06 7.72 -6.01
CA VAL A 54 9.59 8.01 -7.37
C VAL A 54 11.09 8.29 -7.41
N GLU A 55 11.68 8.44 -6.23
CA GLU A 55 13.11 8.62 -5.96
C GLU A 55 13.46 8.03 -4.58
N GLY A 56 14.76 7.86 -4.31
CA GLY A 56 15.25 7.29 -3.06
C GLY A 56 15.42 5.76 -3.09
N PRO A 57 15.71 5.14 -1.93
CA PRO A 57 15.99 3.71 -1.84
C PRO A 57 14.72 2.86 -2.02
N TRP A 58 13.54 3.39 -1.72
CA TRP A 58 12.29 2.61 -1.69
C TRP A 58 11.52 2.62 -3.01
N VAL A 59 12.15 3.03 -4.12
CA VAL A 59 11.51 3.05 -5.44
C VAL A 59 11.27 1.61 -5.91
N MET A 60 10.00 1.27 -6.08
CA MET A 60 9.57 -0.01 -6.64
C MET A 60 10.00 -0.12 -8.11
N LYS A 61 10.37 -1.33 -8.54
CA LYS A 61 10.78 -1.64 -9.91
C LYS A 61 9.72 -1.28 -10.94
N GLU A 62 8.44 -1.44 -10.62
CA GLU A 62 7.32 -1.05 -11.47
C GLU A 62 7.28 0.47 -11.69
N THR A 63 7.50 1.25 -10.61
CA THR A 63 7.57 2.72 -10.70
C THR A 63 8.78 3.17 -11.50
N ALA A 64 9.93 2.53 -11.31
CA ALA A 64 11.14 2.81 -12.09
C ALA A 64 10.95 2.46 -13.57
N ALA A 65 10.35 1.30 -13.87
CA ALA A 65 10.03 0.86 -15.23
C ALA A 65 9.07 1.83 -15.91
N LEU A 66 8.00 2.25 -15.21
CA LEU A 66 7.04 3.23 -15.71
C LEU A 66 7.72 4.54 -16.07
N LYS A 67 8.58 5.09 -15.20
CA LYS A 67 9.35 6.32 -15.49
C LYS A 67 10.22 6.17 -16.75
N GLY A 68 10.81 4.99 -16.97
CA GLY A 68 11.54 4.67 -18.20
C GLY A 68 10.62 4.70 -19.44
N VAL A 69 9.44 4.10 -19.35
CA VAL A 69 8.42 4.11 -20.42
C VAL A 69 7.98 5.53 -20.74
N LEU A 70 7.62 6.33 -19.73
CA LEU A 70 7.19 7.73 -19.91
C LEU A 70 8.27 8.56 -20.61
N THR A 71 9.53 8.43 -20.18
CA THR A 71 10.66 9.15 -20.79
C THR A 71 10.86 8.74 -22.25
N SER A 72 10.72 7.45 -22.55
CA SER A 72 10.85 6.90 -23.90
C SER A 72 9.71 7.37 -24.82
N ALA A 73 8.49 7.39 -24.30
CA ALA A 73 7.31 7.86 -25.02
C ALA A 73 7.36 9.36 -25.30
N ALA A 74 7.79 10.15 -24.31
CA ALA A 74 8.02 11.58 -24.46
C ALA A 74 9.11 11.88 -25.49
N THR A 75 10.22 11.13 -25.47
CA THR A 75 11.31 11.28 -26.45
C THR A 75 10.87 10.95 -27.87
N THR A 76 10.14 9.85 -28.04
CA THR A 76 9.60 9.43 -29.35
C THR A 76 8.65 10.48 -29.91
N SER A 77 7.75 10.99 -29.07
CA SER A 77 6.79 12.03 -29.46
C SER A 77 7.48 13.35 -29.78
N ALA A 78 8.47 13.75 -28.97
CA ALA A 78 9.24 14.96 -29.20
C ALA A 78 10.05 14.88 -30.50
N LEU A 79 10.63 13.72 -30.82
CA LEU A 79 11.35 13.51 -32.07
C LEU A 79 10.42 13.58 -33.29
N ALA A 80 9.20 13.05 -33.19
CA ALA A 80 8.21 13.13 -34.26
C ALA A 80 7.80 14.58 -34.57
N VAL A 81 7.73 15.45 -33.55
CA VAL A 81 7.32 16.85 -33.69
C VAL A 81 8.49 17.78 -34.04
N TYR A 82 9.64 17.62 -33.37
CA TYR A 82 10.77 18.55 -33.42
C TYR A 82 12.00 17.99 -34.14
N GLY A 83 12.05 16.68 -34.45
CA GLY A 83 13.20 16.04 -35.10
C GLY A 83 13.47 16.50 -36.53
N GLY A 84 12.44 17.02 -37.21
CA GLY A 84 12.57 17.63 -38.54
C GLY A 84 12.99 19.11 -38.51
N ALA A 85 12.94 19.78 -37.36
CA ALA A 85 13.40 21.16 -37.19
C ALA A 85 14.93 21.15 -37.16
N GLY A 86 15.55 21.27 -38.34
CA GLY A 86 16.98 21.04 -38.55
C GLY A 86 17.89 21.58 -37.44
N GLY A 87 18.41 20.68 -36.61
CA GLY A 87 19.63 20.76 -35.80
C GLY A 87 19.95 22.06 -35.04
N GLY A 88 19.00 22.96 -34.84
CA GLY A 88 19.22 24.27 -34.24
C GLY A 88 18.90 24.28 -32.75
N ALA A 89 19.57 25.15 -31.98
CA ALA A 89 19.41 25.25 -30.53
C ALA A 89 17.93 25.39 -30.09
N ALA A 90 17.10 26.11 -30.85
CA ALA A 90 15.68 26.28 -30.54
C ALA A 90 14.87 24.97 -30.66
N GLY A 91 15.16 24.12 -31.66
CA GLY A 91 14.51 22.82 -31.82
C GLY A 91 14.93 21.84 -30.72
N THR A 92 16.21 21.83 -30.36
CA THR A 92 16.71 21.04 -29.23
C THR A 92 16.09 21.48 -27.91
N LEU A 93 15.97 22.79 -27.65
CA LEU A 93 15.33 23.30 -26.44
C LEU A 93 13.82 22.97 -26.38
N ALA A 94 13.12 23.04 -27.51
CA ALA A 94 11.71 22.64 -27.59
C ALA A 94 11.52 21.14 -27.32
N MET A 95 12.40 20.30 -27.88
CA MET A 95 12.40 18.85 -27.63
C MET A 95 12.65 18.55 -26.14
N LEU A 96 13.65 19.17 -25.52
CA LEU A 96 13.93 18.98 -24.09
C LEU A 96 12.78 19.45 -23.22
N SER A 97 12.17 20.59 -23.55
CA SER A 97 11.00 21.11 -22.83
C SER A 97 9.81 20.17 -22.93
N PHE A 98 9.55 19.60 -24.11
CA PHE A 98 8.50 18.61 -24.31
C PHE A 98 8.75 17.35 -23.47
N ILE A 99 9.98 16.83 -23.51
CA ILE A 99 10.34 15.64 -22.74
C ILE A 99 10.12 15.89 -21.25
N GLN A 100 10.59 17.03 -20.73
CA GLN A 100 10.40 17.39 -19.32
C GLN A 100 8.92 17.51 -18.94
N GLN A 101 8.08 18.01 -19.84
CA GLN A 101 6.63 18.15 -19.62
C GLN A 101 5.85 16.84 -19.69
N HIS A 102 6.41 15.75 -20.20
CA HIS A 102 5.68 14.49 -20.43
C HIS A 102 6.39 13.25 -19.87
N SER A 103 7.43 13.41 -19.04
CA SER A 103 8.17 12.31 -18.42
C SER A 103 7.80 12.05 -16.95
N SER A 104 6.99 12.92 -16.33
CA SER A 104 6.46 12.70 -14.97
C SER A 104 5.15 11.92 -14.98
N ILE A 105 4.98 11.04 -13.99
CA ILE A 105 3.75 10.26 -13.74
C ILE A 105 2.55 11.20 -13.54
N ASP A 106 2.74 12.30 -12.80
CA ASP A 106 1.68 13.26 -12.47
C ASP A 106 1.01 13.87 -13.70
N ASN A 107 1.71 13.93 -14.84
CA ASN A 107 1.16 14.47 -16.08
C ASN A 107 0.07 13.58 -16.72
N TYR A 108 0.00 12.31 -16.31
CA TYR A 108 -0.95 11.32 -16.84
C TYR A 108 -2.08 11.00 -15.86
N LEU A 109 -1.94 11.42 -14.59
CA LEU A 109 -2.98 11.20 -13.59
C LEU A 109 -4.18 12.13 -13.83
N PRO A 110 -5.42 11.63 -13.67
CA PRO A 110 -6.59 12.46 -13.85
C PRO A 110 -6.73 13.50 -12.72
N ASN A 111 -7.52 14.56 -12.95
CA ASN A 111 -7.83 15.51 -11.88
C ASN A 111 -8.82 14.89 -10.88
N THR A 112 -8.31 14.51 -9.71
CA THR A 112 -9.08 13.82 -8.65
C THR A 112 -9.77 14.76 -7.66
N LYS A 113 -9.60 16.08 -7.80
CA LYS A 113 -10.17 17.12 -6.92
C LYS A 113 -11.58 17.54 -7.33
N ALA A 114 -12.38 16.61 -7.84
CA ALA A 114 -13.74 16.84 -8.30
C ALA A 114 -14.73 15.92 -7.57
N LEU A 115 -15.99 16.36 -7.42
CA LEU A 115 -17.05 15.56 -6.74
C LEU A 115 -17.35 14.23 -7.44
N SER A 116 -17.01 14.08 -8.73
CA SER A 116 -17.08 12.79 -9.45
C SER A 116 -16.13 11.73 -8.88
N TYR A 117 -15.14 12.14 -8.08
CA TYR A 117 -14.23 11.29 -7.32
C TYR A 117 -14.69 11.07 -5.88
N GLY A 118 -15.90 11.49 -5.52
CA GLY A 118 -16.48 11.25 -4.22
C GLY A 118 -16.55 9.75 -3.88
N GLN A 119 -16.43 9.46 -2.58
CA GLN A 119 -16.31 8.12 -2.01
C GLN A 119 -17.17 8.03 -0.75
N VAL A 120 -17.76 6.86 -0.54
CA VAL A 120 -18.59 6.57 0.63
C VAL A 120 -18.10 5.28 1.28
N GLY A 121 -18.00 5.32 2.61
CA GLY A 121 -17.75 4.17 3.45
C GLY A 121 -18.87 3.99 4.45
N VAL A 122 -19.26 2.74 4.69
CA VAL A 122 -20.15 2.35 5.78
C VAL A 122 -19.46 1.22 6.54
N HIS A 123 -19.35 1.35 7.85
CA HIS A 123 -18.78 0.33 8.72
C HIS A 123 -19.69 0.13 9.92
N TYR A 124 -20.01 -1.12 10.22
CA TYR A 124 -20.81 -1.49 11.37
C TYR A 124 -20.02 -2.45 12.24
N THR A 125 -19.91 -2.16 13.53
CA THR A 125 -19.29 -3.06 14.52
C THR A 125 -20.30 -3.42 15.59
N HIS A 126 -20.18 -4.63 16.14
CA HIS A 126 -20.98 -5.07 17.28
C HIS A 126 -20.29 -6.17 18.08
N THR A 127 -20.38 -6.09 19.41
CA THR A 127 -19.87 -7.13 20.32
C THR A 127 -20.95 -8.16 20.69
N PHE A 128 -20.70 -9.43 20.37
CA PHE A 128 -21.55 -10.58 20.71
C PHE A 128 -20.83 -11.50 21.71
N GLY A 129 -21.03 -11.26 23.00
CA GLY A 129 -20.39 -12.06 24.04
C GLY A 129 -18.86 -11.91 23.99
N PRO A 130 -18.08 -12.99 23.74
CA PRO A 130 -16.62 -12.93 23.68
C PRO A 130 -16.07 -12.57 22.28
N VAL A 131 -16.94 -12.27 21.31
CA VAL A 131 -16.55 -12.00 19.92
C VAL A 131 -16.99 -10.60 19.52
N ASP A 132 -16.06 -9.82 19.00
CA ASP A 132 -16.34 -8.57 18.28
C ASP A 132 -16.44 -8.88 16.80
N LEU A 133 -17.49 -8.39 16.14
CA LEU A 133 -17.70 -8.54 14.71
C LEU A 133 -17.82 -7.16 14.06
N GLY A 134 -17.35 -7.06 12.83
CA GLY A 134 -17.56 -5.88 12.00
C GLY A 134 -17.87 -6.25 10.56
N ALA A 135 -18.53 -5.32 9.87
CA ALA A 135 -18.87 -5.41 8.46
C ALA A 135 -18.67 -4.04 7.81
N THR A 136 -17.98 -4.02 6.68
CA THR A 136 -17.61 -2.79 5.97
C THR A 136 -18.10 -2.86 4.53
N TYR A 137 -18.62 -1.75 4.03
CA TYR A 137 -18.86 -1.53 2.60
C TYR A 137 -18.25 -0.22 2.16
N TYR A 138 -17.44 -0.26 1.13
CA TYR A 138 -16.79 0.88 0.52
C TYR A 138 -17.24 1.02 -0.93
N PHE A 139 -17.57 2.24 -1.34
CA PHE A 139 -17.72 2.62 -2.74
C PHE A 139 -16.80 3.81 -3.02
N GLY A 140 -15.77 3.58 -3.80
CA GLY A 140 -14.71 4.55 -4.02
C GLY A 140 -13.80 4.11 -5.16
N ARG A 141 -12.54 4.49 -5.14
CA ARG A 141 -11.60 4.11 -6.18
C ARG A 141 -10.40 3.34 -5.64
N SER A 142 -9.79 2.51 -6.50
CA SER A 142 -8.47 1.94 -6.25
C SER A 142 -7.47 3.07 -6.04
N ARG A 143 -6.60 2.95 -5.02
CA ARG A 143 -5.67 4.01 -4.63
C ARG A 143 -4.37 4.00 -5.40
N ASN A 144 -4.06 2.88 -6.04
CA ASN A 144 -2.97 2.76 -7.00
C ASN A 144 -3.55 2.94 -8.41
N PRO A 145 -2.88 3.70 -9.28
CA PRO A 145 -3.38 3.92 -10.63
C PRO A 145 -3.20 2.67 -11.47
N SER A 146 -4.20 2.36 -12.29
CA SER A 146 -4.09 1.42 -13.40
C SER A 146 -3.40 2.13 -14.56
N VAL A 147 -2.37 1.49 -15.13
CA VAL A 147 -1.54 2.06 -16.18
C VAL A 147 -1.70 1.25 -17.45
N TYR A 148 -2.42 1.81 -18.41
CA TYR A 148 -2.73 1.15 -19.68
C TYR A 148 -1.90 1.74 -20.81
N ILE A 149 -1.11 0.90 -21.49
CA ILE A 149 -0.15 1.33 -22.52
C ILE A 149 -0.44 0.58 -23.83
N THR A 150 -0.76 1.32 -24.90
CA THR A 150 -1.10 0.74 -26.23
C THR A 150 0.00 0.90 -27.27
N GLY A 151 1.08 1.59 -26.95
CA GLY A 151 2.08 2.05 -27.92
C GLY A 151 3.27 2.71 -27.25
N ASN A 152 3.93 3.60 -27.99
CA ASN A 152 5.22 4.18 -27.59
C ASN A 152 5.26 5.71 -27.70
N THR A 153 4.11 6.38 -27.81
CA THR A 153 3.98 7.83 -27.76
C THR A 153 3.22 8.27 -26.51
N VAL A 154 3.27 9.56 -26.18
CA VAL A 154 2.59 10.10 -24.99
C VAL A 154 1.06 9.92 -25.06
N ASN A 155 0.49 9.79 -26.25
CA ASN A 155 -0.95 9.58 -26.44
C ASN A 155 -1.37 8.12 -26.24
N ASP A 156 -0.41 7.19 -26.16
CA ASP A 156 -0.66 5.76 -26.00
C ASP A 156 -0.66 5.33 -24.52
N ILE A 157 -0.60 6.27 -23.60
CA ILE A 157 -0.49 6.03 -22.16
C ILE A 157 -1.70 6.64 -21.48
N ALA A 158 -2.48 5.81 -20.80
CA ALA A 158 -3.61 6.23 -19.98
C ALA A 158 -3.40 5.74 -18.55
N MET A 159 -3.62 6.64 -17.59
CA MET A 159 -3.66 6.29 -16.17
C MET A 159 -5.00 6.67 -15.58
N ASN A 160 -5.58 5.79 -14.78
CA ASN A 160 -6.83 6.05 -14.09
C ASN A 160 -6.88 5.33 -12.74
N PHE A 161 -7.77 5.78 -11.87
CA PHE A 161 -8.07 5.11 -10.61
C PHE A 161 -9.40 4.39 -10.75
N ASP A 162 -9.38 3.06 -10.83
CA ASP A 162 -10.57 2.28 -11.15
C ASP A 162 -11.63 2.38 -10.08
N ARG A 163 -12.90 2.39 -10.49
CA ARG A 163 -14.03 2.39 -9.57
C ARG A 163 -14.15 1.00 -8.94
N ILE A 164 -14.24 0.96 -7.62
CA ILE A 164 -14.33 -0.30 -6.89
C ILE A 164 -15.44 -0.26 -5.84
N HIS A 165 -15.95 -1.45 -5.53
CA HIS A 165 -16.71 -1.70 -4.31
C HIS A 165 -15.92 -2.68 -3.45
N VAL A 166 -15.85 -2.46 -2.14
CA VAL A 166 -15.22 -3.43 -1.22
C VAL A 166 -16.23 -3.82 -0.17
N ALA A 167 -16.50 -5.11 -0.04
CA ALA A 167 -17.31 -5.67 1.04
C ALA A 167 -16.40 -6.48 1.97
N GLY A 168 -16.27 -6.04 3.22
CA GLY A 168 -15.39 -6.62 4.22
C GLY A 168 -16.15 -7.16 5.43
N LEU A 169 -15.60 -8.20 6.05
CA LEU A 169 -16.02 -8.74 7.34
C LEU A 169 -14.79 -8.87 8.23
N GLU A 170 -14.94 -8.51 9.49
CA GLU A 170 -13.90 -8.62 10.51
C GLU A 170 -14.43 -9.30 11.78
N ALA A 171 -13.55 -10.01 12.47
CA ALA A 171 -13.83 -10.66 13.72
C ALA A 171 -12.61 -10.60 14.65
N ALA A 172 -12.86 -10.35 15.93
CA ALA A 172 -11.85 -10.43 16.98
C ALA A 172 -12.39 -11.18 18.19
N SER A 173 -11.55 -11.97 18.86
CA SER A 173 -11.93 -12.68 20.09
C SER A 173 -10.70 -13.08 20.90
N THR A 174 -10.85 -13.20 22.21
CA THR A 174 -9.83 -13.79 23.07
C THR A 174 -10.20 -15.24 23.39
N LEU A 175 -9.39 -16.21 22.92
CA LEU A 175 -9.62 -17.64 23.14
C LEU A 175 -8.37 -18.29 23.73
N ALA A 176 -8.53 -18.95 24.88
CA ALA A 176 -7.46 -19.68 25.57
C ALA A 176 -6.19 -18.85 25.85
N GLY A 177 -6.31 -17.52 26.00
CA GLY A 177 -5.18 -16.60 26.21
C GLY A 177 -4.49 -16.12 24.93
N PHE A 178 -5.05 -16.41 23.76
CA PHE A 178 -4.68 -15.79 22.49
C PHE A 178 -5.69 -14.71 22.15
N ASN A 179 -5.20 -13.55 21.73
CA ASN A 179 -6.03 -12.54 21.09
C ASN A 179 -6.02 -12.82 19.59
N LEU A 180 -7.17 -13.19 19.04
CA LEU A 180 -7.34 -13.55 17.64
C LEU A 180 -8.00 -12.39 16.90
N ARG A 181 -7.53 -12.09 15.69
CA ARG A 181 -8.13 -11.12 14.78
C ARG A 181 -8.13 -11.68 13.36
N ALA A 182 -9.22 -11.49 12.63
CA ALA A 182 -9.30 -11.85 11.23
C ALA A 182 -10.18 -10.85 10.48
N GLU A 183 -9.79 -10.52 9.25
CA GLU A 183 -10.56 -9.73 8.30
C GLU A 183 -10.46 -10.39 6.92
N GLY A 184 -11.57 -10.36 6.19
CA GLY A 184 -11.63 -10.78 4.80
C GLY A 184 -12.47 -9.79 4.01
N ALA A 185 -12.02 -9.45 2.81
CA ALA A 185 -12.69 -8.48 1.95
C ALA A 185 -12.76 -8.97 0.51
N PHE A 186 -13.89 -8.71 -0.14
CA PHE A 186 -14.06 -8.89 -1.57
C PHE A 186 -14.08 -7.53 -2.26
N THR A 187 -13.21 -7.35 -3.23
CA THR A 187 -13.17 -6.17 -4.10
C THR A 187 -13.85 -6.49 -5.41
N PHE A 188 -14.93 -5.78 -5.71
CA PHE A 188 -15.62 -5.79 -6.99
C PHE A 188 -15.11 -4.65 -7.86
N THR A 189 -14.94 -4.93 -9.14
CA THR A 189 -14.46 -3.96 -10.14
C THR A 189 -15.48 -3.90 -11.28
N GLU A 190 -15.29 -2.96 -12.21
CA GLU A 190 -16.11 -2.90 -13.42
C GLU A 190 -15.82 -4.08 -14.37
N ASP A 191 -14.69 -4.78 -14.19
CA ASP A 191 -14.30 -5.97 -14.94
C ASP A 191 -14.48 -7.27 -14.15
N MET A 192 -15.74 -7.63 -13.89
CA MET A 192 -16.06 -8.87 -13.16
C MET A 192 -15.72 -10.16 -13.91
N ALA A 193 -15.47 -10.10 -15.23
CA ALA A 193 -15.10 -11.24 -16.05
C ALA A 193 -13.57 -11.42 -16.14
N GLY A 194 -12.81 -10.35 -15.89
CA GLY A 194 -11.36 -10.31 -16.03
C GLY A 194 -10.88 -10.17 -17.48
N ASP A 195 -11.74 -9.68 -18.38
CA ASP A 195 -11.48 -9.61 -19.82
C ASP A 195 -11.32 -8.19 -20.38
N ASP A 196 -11.40 -7.16 -19.54
CA ASP A 196 -11.09 -5.77 -19.89
C ASP A 196 -9.67 -5.39 -19.42
N PRO A 197 -8.68 -5.35 -20.32
CA PRO A 197 -7.27 -5.15 -19.96
C PRO A 197 -6.96 -3.75 -19.39
N ARG A 198 -7.95 -2.86 -19.30
CA ARG A 198 -7.81 -1.48 -18.81
C ARG A 198 -8.15 -1.33 -17.33
N ILE A 199 -8.79 -2.33 -16.74
CA ILE A 199 -9.39 -2.27 -15.41
C ILE A 199 -8.84 -3.45 -14.61
N ILE A 200 -8.54 -3.24 -13.33
CA ILE A 200 -8.15 -4.35 -12.46
C ILE A 200 -9.28 -5.39 -12.31
N ASN A 201 -8.93 -6.66 -12.18
CA ASN A 201 -9.85 -7.75 -11.90
C ASN A 201 -10.38 -7.68 -10.45
N PRO A 202 -11.54 -8.30 -10.17
CA PRO A 202 -12.00 -8.49 -8.80
C PRO A 202 -11.03 -9.36 -8.01
N GLY A 203 -11.05 -9.22 -6.69
CA GLY A 203 -10.09 -9.91 -5.83
C GLY A 203 -10.57 -10.11 -4.41
N ILE A 204 -9.87 -10.97 -3.69
CA ILE A 204 -10.09 -11.25 -2.27
C ILE A 204 -8.85 -10.81 -1.50
N GLY A 205 -9.03 -9.95 -0.51
CA GLY A 205 -8.01 -9.61 0.48
C GLY A 205 -8.30 -10.29 1.81
N PHE A 206 -7.26 -10.65 2.56
CA PHE A 206 -7.42 -11.18 3.91
C PHE A 206 -6.28 -10.75 4.82
N VAL A 207 -6.58 -10.69 6.12
CA VAL A 207 -5.59 -10.69 7.19
C VAL A 207 -6.11 -11.56 8.34
N ALA A 208 -5.25 -12.40 8.90
CA ALA A 208 -5.56 -13.20 10.07
C ALA A 208 -4.34 -13.24 10.98
N GLY A 209 -4.53 -13.00 12.27
CA GLY A 209 -3.43 -12.97 13.21
C GLY A 209 -3.82 -13.34 14.62
N LEU A 210 -2.79 -13.63 15.40
CA LEU A 210 -2.88 -13.90 16.82
C LEU A 210 -1.76 -13.18 17.55
N ASP A 211 -2.05 -12.73 18.77
CA ASP A 211 -1.04 -12.26 19.71
C ASP A 211 -1.18 -12.93 21.07
N ARG A 212 -0.04 -13.16 21.72
CA ARG A 212 0.01 -13.75 23.06
C ARG A 212 1.31 -13.39 23.80
N GLY A 213 1.13 -13.00 25.06
CA GLY A 213 2.21 -13.01 26.06
C GLY A 213 2.62 -14.44 26.42
N ILE A 214 3.91 -14.74 26.28
CA ILE A 214 4.50 -16.01 26.66
C ILE A 214 4.85 -15.96 28.16
N PRO A 215 4.62 -17.04 28.94
CA PRO A 215 4.98 -17.10 30.37
C PRO A 215 6.49 -17.15 30.65
N LEU A 216 7.27 -16.34 29.95
CA LEU A 216 8.70 -16.20 30.07
C LEU A 216 9.00 -14.69 30.05
N HIS A 217 9.17 -14.09 31.24
CA HIS A 217 9.35 -12.65 31.38
C HIS A 217 8.18 -11.85 30.77
N ASN A 218 8.44 -10.73 30.08
CA ASN A 218 7.44 -9.92 29.39
C ASN A 218 7.36 -10.25 27.89
N LEU A 219 7.86 -11.42 27.49
CA LEU A 219 7.92 -11.86 26.10
C LEU A 219 6.52 -11.90 25.49
N SER A 220 6.37 -11.25 24.33
CA SER A 220 5.16 -11.23 23.53
C SER A 220 5.47 -11.71 22.12
N VAL A 221 4.53 -12.47 21.55
CA VAL A 221 4.60 -12.94 20.16
C VAL A 221 3.31 -12.56 19.45
N ASN A 222 3.45 -11.90 18.30
CA ASN A 222 2.38 -11.67 17.34
C ASN A 222 2.73 -12.38 16.03
N LEU A 223 1.78 -13.13 15.49
CA LEU A 223 1.88 -13.81 14.20
C LEU A 223 0.66 -13.44 13.36
N GLN A 224 0.90 -13.01 12.14
CA GLN A 224 -0.13 -12.61 11.19
C GLN A 224 0.16 -13.16 9.80
N ALA A 225 -0.88 -13.53 9.06
CA ALA A 225 -0.84 -13.77 7.63
C ALA A 225 -1.73 -12.73 6.96
N ALA A 226 -1.23 -12.05 5.93
CA ALA A 226 -1.97 -11.05 5.18
C ALA A 226 -1.70 -11.19 3.68
N GLY A 227 -2.73 -11.13 2.85
CA GLY A 227 -2.57 -11.41 1.43
C GLY A 227 -3.74 -10.98 0.56
N ASN A 228 -3.54 -11.13 -0.75
CA ASN A 228 -4.54 -10.87 -1.78
C ASN A 228 -4.55 -12.00 -2.82
N TYR A 229 -5.70 -12.20 -3.45
CA TYR A 229 -5.91 -13.15 -4.52
C TYR A 229 -6.68 -12.48 -5.65
N ILE A 230 -6.12 -12.51 -6.86
CA ILE A 230 -6.74 -11.96 -8.08
C ILE A 230 -7.67 -13.02 -8.68
N LEU A 231 -8.95 -12.71 -8.78
CA LEU A 231 -9.93 -13.57 -9.43
C LEU A 231 -9.83 -13.41 -10.94
N ASN A 232 -10.22 -14.46 -11.68
CA ASN A 232 -10.11 -14.50 -13.14
C ASN A 232 -8.70 -14.19 -13.68
N HIS A 233 -7.65 -14.44 -12.88
CA HIS A 233 -6.25 -14.18 -13.27
C HIS A 233 -5.85 -14.87 -14.59
N ASP A 234 -6.46 -16.02 -14.90
CA ASP A 234 -6.19 -16.77 -16.13
C ASP A 234 -6.71 -16.03 -17.40
N GLU A 235 -7.58 -15.03 -17.25
CA GLU A 235 -8.09 -14.18 -18.33
C GLU A 235 -7.15 -13.01 -18.69
N ILE A 236 -6.13 -12.75 -17.84
CA ILE A 236 -5.06 -11.75 -18.06
C ILE A 236 -4.10 -12.23 -19.16
N THR A 237 -4.59 -12.22 -20.39
CA THR A 237 -3.91 -12.78 -21.56
C THR A 237 -3.19 -11.72 -22.38
N MET A 238 -3.70 -10.48 -22.36
CA MET A 238 -3.16 -9.37 -23.15
C MET A 238 -1.86 -8.84 -22.55
N SER A 239 -0.91 -8.44 -23.41
CA SER A 239 0.40 -7.92 -22.97
C SER A 239 0.33 -6.51 -22.36
N ASN A 240 -0.73 -5.78 -22.66
CA ASN A 240 -1.01 -4.43 -22.17
C ASN A 240 -2.09 -4.40 -21.09
N ASP A 241 -2.44 -5.57 -20.54
CA ASP A 241 -3.31 -5.66 -19.38
C ASP A 241 -2.68 -4.94 -18.19
N VAL A 242 -3.48 -4.16 -17.44
CA VAL A 242 -3.04 -3.39 -16.28
C VAL A 242 -2.52 -4.25 -15.13
N GLU A 243 -2.86 -5.54 -15.11
CA GLU A 243 -2.38 -6.52 -14.14
C GLU A 243 -1.37 -7.51 -14.74
N LYS A 244 -0.86 -7.24 -15.94
CA LYS A 244 0.11 -8.13 -16.58
C LYS A 244 1.38 -8.28 -15.72
N GLY A 245 1.74 -9.54 -15.45
CA GLY A 245 2.93 -9.88 -14.68
C GLY A 245 2.71 -9.89 -13.16
N ARG A 246 1.48 -9.61 -12.69
CA ARG A 246 1.12 -9.80 -11.28
C ARG A 246 0.91 -11.27 -10.95
N GLU A 247 1.27 -11.65 -9.74
CA GLU A 247 1.01 -12.99 -9.22
C GLU A 247 -0.48 -13.19 -8.91
N LYS A 248 -0.97 -14.42 -9.10
CA LYS A 248 -2.37 -14.76 -8.82
C LYS A 248 -2.71 -14.63 -7.34
N ALA A 249 -1.75 -14.95 -6.48
CA ALA A 249 -1.86 -14.88 -5.04
C ALA A 249 -0.60 -14.25 -4.47
N GLU A 250 -0.77 -13.42 -3.45
CA GLU A 250 0.31 -12.85 -2.66
C GLU A 250 -0.02 -13.03 -1.19
N THR A 251 0.87 -13.66 -0.42
CA THR A 251 0.69 -13.94 1.00
C THR A 251 1.96 -13.56 1.76
N ASN A 252 1.82 -12.68 2.74
CA ASN A 252 2.88 -12.33 3.67
C ASN A 252 2.63 -12.98 5.02
N LEU A 253 3.64 -13.68 5.53
CA LEU A 253 3.71 -14.08 6.93
C LEU A 253 4.48 -13.00 7.69
N ILE A 254 3.87 -12.45 8.73
CA ILE A 254 4.40 -11.37 9.55
C ILE A 254 4.55 -11.91 10.97
N LEU A 255 5.75 -11.85 11.52
CA LEU A 255 6.08 -12.28 12.87
C LEU A 255 6.72 -11.11 13.62
N ASN A 256 6.23 -10.85 14.82
CA ASN A 256 6.82 -9.90 15.75
C ASN A 256 7.06 -10.59 17.09
N ILE A 257 8.29 -10.46 17.61
CA ILE A 257 8.68 -10.96 18.92
C ILE A 257 9.28 -9.78 19.69
N SER A 258 8.72 -9.48 20.85
CA SER A 258 9.16 -8.36 21.69
C SER A 258 9.25 -8.75 23.16
N ASP A 259 10.10 -8.06 23.91
CA ASP A 259 10.23 -8.21 25.36
C ASP A 259 10.54 -6.85 26.00
N SER A 260 10.47 -6.73 27.33
CA SER A 260 10.75 -5.48 28.04
C SER A 260 11.49 -5.69 29.35
N PHE A 261 12.71 -5.17 29.45
CA PHE A 261 13.60 -5.34 30.60
C PHE A 261 13.75 -4.04 31.38
N ASN A 262 14.25 -4.17 32.62
CA ASN A 262 14.63 -3.05 33.47
C ASN A 262 13.50 -2.01 33.66
N HIS A 263 12.31 -2.48 34.07
CA HIS A 263 11.12 -1.63 34.22
C HIS A 263 10.79 -0.87 32.92
N GLU A 264 10.72 -1.61 31.82
CA GLU A 264 10.42 -1.10 30.47
C GLU A 264 11.45 -0.14 29.89
N LYS A 265 12.65 -0.04 30.47
CA LYS A 265 13.70 0.84 29.94
C LYS A 265 14.46 0.28 28.76
N ILE A 266 14.40 -1.03 28.52
CA ILE A 266 15.07 -1.68 27.40
C ILE A 266 14.04 -2.58 26.73
N LYS A 267 13.65 -2.24 25.51
CA LYS A 267 12.60 -2.93 24.75
C LYS A 267 13.17 -3.48 23.44
N PRO A 268 13.76 -4.68 23.45
CA PRO A 268 14.18 -5.34 22.22
C PRO A 268 12.98 -5.90 21.47
N GLU A 269 13.06 -5.85 20.14
CA GLU A 269 12.05 -6.35 19.23
C GLU A 269 12.70 -6.95 17.98
N ILE A 270 12.09 -7.99 17.43
CA ILE A 270 12.41 -8.52 16.10
C ILE A 270 11.11 -8.63 15.31
N SER A 271 11.04 -7.92 14.19
CA SER A 271 9.98 -8.02 13.20
C SER A 271 10.46 -8.76 11.95
N LEU A 272 9.64 -9.63 11.40
CA LEU A 272 9.92 -10.43 10.20
C LEU A 272 8.72 -10.37 9.27
N ILE A 273 8.96 -10.11 7.99
CA ILE A 273 7.98 -10.23 6.91
C ILE A 273 8.55 -11.24 5.90
N TYR A 274 7.77 -12.26 5.56
CA TYR A 274 8.12 -13.26 4.56
C TYR A 274 7.00 -13.40 3.52
N ALA A 275 7.28 -13.06 2.27
CA ALA A 275 6.38 -13.25 1.14
C ALA A 275 6.51 -14.69 0.63
N ILE A 276 5.44 -15.49 0.80
CA ILE A 276 5.47 -16.94 0.61
C ILE A 276 5.69 -17.31 -0.87
N GLU A 277 4.91 -16.70 -1.77
CA GLU A 277 4.91 -17.00 -3.20
C GLU A 277 6.21 -16.52 -3.86
N GLU A 278 6.81 -15.45 -3.34
CA GLU A 278 8.04 -14.86 -3.85
C GLU A 278 9.31 -15.45 -3.22
N ASN A 279 9.19 -16.16 -2.10
CA ASN A 279 10.32 -16.60 -1.28
C ASN A 279 11.31 -15.45 -0.94
N ALA A 280 10.76 -14.28 -0.64
CA ALA A 280 11.50 -13.06 -0.33
C ALA A 280 11.04 -12.48 1.02
N GLY A 281 11.81 -11.58 1.61
CA GLY A 281 11.41 -10.99 2.89
C GLY A 281 12.31 -9.92 3.45
N CYS A 282 11.98 -9.49 4.66
CA CYS A 282 12.71 -8.51 5.45
C CYS A 282 12.70 -8.89 6.93
N VAL A 283 13.83 -8.73 7.62
CA VAL A 283 13.95 -8.88 9.08
C VAL A 283 14.47 -7.59 9.66
N LYS A 284 13.79 -7.09 10.70
CA LYS A 284 14.05 -5.83 11.35
C LYS A 284 14.23 -6.03 12.86
N PRO A 285 15.45 -6.27 13.34
CA PRO A 285 15.75 -6.16 14.78
C PRO A 285 15.80 -4.69 15.21
N SER A 286 15.28 -4.41 16.40
CA SER A 286 15.43 -3.11 17.07
C SER A 286 15.59 -3.25 18.58
N VAL A 287 16.11 -2.19 19.20
CA VAL A 287 16.14 -2.03 20.64
C VAL A 287 15.91 -0.57 21.02
N ALA A 288 14.80 -0.32 21.70
CA ALA A 288 14.49 0.99 22.25
C ALA A 288 14.99 1.10 23.70
N PHE A 289 15.63 2.23 24.00
CA PHE A 289 16.09 2.64 25.32
C PHE A 289 15.26 3.83 25.80
N GLU A 290 14.46 3.61 26.84
CA GLU A 290 13.77 4.69 27.54
C GLU A 290 14.75 5.32 28.55
N LEU A 291 15.31 6.47 28.19
CA LEU A 291 16.32 7.15 29.01
C LEU A 291 15.68 7.82 30.22
N ASP A 292 14.58 8.54 29.95
CA ASP A 292 13.66 9.13 30.91
C ASP A 292 12.24 9.18 30.30
N GLY A 293 11.27 9.76 31.01
CA GLY A 293 9.88 9.83 30.52
C GLY A 293 9.63 10.82 29.36
N TYR A 294 10.68 11.41 28.80
CA TYR A 294 10.60 12.37 27.70
C TYR A 294 11.46 11.98 26.51
N CYS A 295 12.48 11.15 26.71
CA CYS A 295 13.49 10.82 25.70
C CYS A 295 13.64 9.31 25.50
N THR A 296 13.42 8.89 24.26
CA THR A 296 13.62 7.51 23.81
C THR A 296 14.69 7.49 22.72
N LEU A 297 15.62 6.54 22.81
CA LEU A 297 16.59 6.25 21.76
C LEU A 297 16.32 4.86 21.19
N ASP A 298 16.07 4.74 19.89
CA ASP A 298 15.86 3.46 19.21
C ASP A 298 16.98 3.17 18.22
N LEU A 299 17.60 1.99 18.35
CA LEU A 299 18.57 1.47 17.40
C LEU A 299 17.93 0.31 16.64
N ALA A 300 17.75 0.48 15.34
CA ALA A 300 17.15 -0.52 14.47
C ALA A 300 18.09 -0.87 13.30
N GLY A 301 17.88 -2.03 12.70
CA GLY A 301 18.42 -2.33 11.38
C GLY A 301 17.43 -3.17 10.60
N ALA A 302 17.53 -3.16 9.28
CA ALA A 302 16.75 -4.03 8.40
C ALA A 302 17.67 -4.74 7.42
N ALA A 303 17.41 -6.03 7.23
CA ALA A 303 18.05 -6.85 6.21
C ALA A 303 16.97 -7.48 5.32
N PHE A 304 17.09 -7.26 4.02
CA PHE A 304 16.21 -7.80 2.99
C PHE A 304 16.83 -9.06 2.37
N TRP A 305 16.00 -9.90 1.76
CA TRP A 305 16.46 -11.01 0.92
C TRP A 305 15.41 -11.39 -0.11
N GLY A 306 15.85 -12.11 -1.14
CA GLY A 306 15.01 -12.65 -2.20
C GLY A 306 15.53 -12.28 -3.59
N ASP A 307 14.89 -12.79 -4.63
CA ASP A 307 15.27 -12.47 -6.00
C ASP A 307 14.91 -11.01 -6.35
N ALA A 308 15.73 -10.36 -7.18
CA ALA A 308 15.60 -8.93 -7.48
C ALA A 308 14.38 -8.55 -8.35
N ASP A 309 13.60 -9.52 -8.79
CA ASP A 309 12.31 -9.35 -9.46
C ASP A 309 11.10 -9.52 -8.52
N THR A 310 11.33 -9.89 -7.26
CA THR A 310 10.29 -9.97 -6.22
C THR A 310 10.09 -8.65 -5.50
N ARG A 311 8.92 -8.47 -4.88
CA ARG A 311 8.52 -7.22 -4.24
C ARG A 311 9.41 -6.81 -3.07
N LEU A 312 9.92 -7.77 -2.29
CA LEU A 312 10.86 -7.49 -1.18
C LEU A 312 12.32 -7.73 -1.57
N GLY A 313 12.61 -8.73 -2.41
CA GLY A 313 13.99 -9.05 -2.82
C GLY A 313 14.63 -7.97 -3.71
N GLN A 314 13.84 -7.13 -4.38
CA GLN A 314 14.37 -5.93 -5.06
C GLN A 314 15.14 -4.97 -4.13
N PHE A 315 14.94 -5.08 -2.81
CA PHE A 315 15.61 -4.27 -1.79
C PHE A 315 16.79 -4.97 -1.10
N ASP A 316 17.25 -6.14 -1.56
CA ASP A 316 18.39 -6.90 -0.99
C ASP A 316 19.72 -6.10 -0.93
N ASN A 317 19.83 -5.01 -1.68
CA ASN A 317 20.99 -4.10 -1.62
C ASN A 317 20.73 -2.81 -0.82
N ASN A 318 19.58 -2.71 -0.14
CA ASN A 318 19.13 -1.54 0.61
C ASN A 318 19.05 -1.80 2.12
N ASP A 319 19.80 -2.80 2.61
CA ASP A 319 20.00 -3.03 4.03
C ASP A 319 20.52 -1.77 4.73
N TYR A 320 20.05 -1.52 5.95
CA TYR A 320 20.41 -0.32 6.69
C TYR A 320 20.44 -0.53 8.20
N VAL A 321 21.06 0.45 8.87
CA VAL A 321 21.02 0.64 10.33
C VAL A 321 20.58 2.06 10.59
N GLU A 322 19.67 2.25 11.53
CA GLU A 322 19.05 3.52 11.89
C GLU A 322 19.17 3.76 13.40
N LEU A 323 19.38 5.03 13.76
CA LEU A 323 19.33 5.50 15.14
C LEU A 323 18.32 6.66 15.23
N THR A 324 17.24 6.45 15.97
CA THR A 324 16.17 7.43 16.16
C THR A 324 16.19 7.97 17.58
N ALA A 325 16.10 9.29 17.73
CA ALA A 325 15.95 9.95 19.04
C ALA A 325 14.63 10.73 19.07
N SER A 326 13.73 10.31 19.94
CA SER A 326 12.39 10.89 20.08
C SER A 326 12.29 11.68 21.37
N PHE A 327 11.75 12.91 21.29
CA PHE A 327 11.53 13.79 22.43
C PHE A 327 10.05 14.19 22.51
N SER A 328 9.40 13.89 23.62
CA SER A 328 8.03 14.33 23.92
C SER A 328 8.07 15.47 24.93
N PHE A 329 7.34 16.56 24.67
CA PHE A 329 7.29 17.76 25.51
C PHE A 329 5.86 18.12 25.94
#